data_AF-A0AAU8JQM4-F1
#
_entry.id   AF-A0AAU8JQM4-F1
#
_cell.length_a   1.000
_cell.length_b   1.000
_cell.length_c   1.000
_cell.angle_alpha   90.00
_cell.angle_beta   90.00
_cell.angle_gamma   90.00
#
_symmetry.space_group_name_H-M   'P 1'
#
loop_
_entity.id
_entity.type
_entity.pdbx_description
1 polymer ?
#
loop_
_entity_poly.entity_id
_entity_poly.type
_entity_poly.pdbx_seq_one_letter_code
_entity_poly.pdbx_strand_id
1 'polypeptide(L)' 'MCRRTTCRTCGKYTYAGCGQHVDQVLAGIPKADRCSCPASTRTGGSWLSRLLGRG' A
#
# COMPACT_ATOMS: atom_id res chain seq x y z
N MET A 1 6.07 -7.78 -9.39
CA MET A 1 6.21 -8.82 -8.34
C MET A 1 5.69 -8.31 -7.02
N CYS A 2 4.57 -8.84 -6.53
CA CYS A 2 4.17 -8.63 -5.14
C CYS A 2 4.97 -9.58 -4.23
N ARG A 3 5.50 -9.06 -3.13
CA ARG A 3 6.23 -9.87 -2.13
C ARG A 3 5.78 -9.53 -0.72
N ARG A 4 5.86 -10.52 0.17
CA ARG A 4 5.70 -10.33 1.61
C ARG A 4 6.92 -9.58 2.14
N THR A 5 6.68 -8.57 2.96
CA THR A 5 7.73 -7.78 3.63
C THR A 5 7.26 -7.37 5.00
N THR A 6 8.18 -7.01 5.89
CA THR A 6 7.83 -6.47 7.20
C THR A 6 7.69 -4.96 7.12
N CYS A 7 6.69 -4.41 7.81
CA CYS A 7 6.51 -2.96 7.91
C CYS A 7 7.60 -2.39 8.82
N ARG A 8 8.37 -1.40 8.35
CA ARG A 8 9.38 -0.73 9.19
C ARG A 8 8.77 0.16 10.27
N THR A 9 7.51 0.55 10.13
CA THR A 9 6.82 1.44 11.07
C THR A 9 6.25 0.70 12.27
N CYS A 10 5.60 -0.44 12.05
CA CYS A 10 4.93 -1.21 13.11
C CYS A 10 5.50 -2.61 13.34
N GLY A 11 6.47 -3.06 12.54
CA GLY A 11 7.08 -4.39 12.66
C GLY A 11 6.18 -5.56 12.22
N LYS A 12 4.94 -5.30 11.78
CA LYS A 12 3.97 -6.32 11.35
C LYS A 12 4.18 -6.76 9.90
N TYR A 13 3.58 -7.89 9.53
CA TYR A 13 3.63 -8.40 8.17
C TYR A 13 2.81 -7.54 7.21
N THR A 14 3.42 -7.15 6.11
CA THR A 14 2.79 -6.38 5.03
C THR A 14 3.20 -6.92 3.67
N TYR A 15 2.75 -6.28 2.60
CA TYR A 15 3.13 -6.59 1.24
C TYR A 15 3.76 -5.36 0.58
N ALA A 16 4.63 -5.60 -0.40
CA ALA A 16 5.13 -4.58 -1.30
C ALA A 16 4.86 -5.01 -2.75
N GLY A 17 4.22 -4.14 -3.54
CA GLY A 17 3.87 -4.40 -4.94
C GLY A 17 2.61 -3.67 -5.37
N CYS A 18 2.03 -4.11 -6.49
CA CYS A 18 0.84 -3.53 -7.10
C CYS A 18 -0.49 -3.85 -6.38
N GLY A 19 -0.49 -4.69 -5.34
CA GLY A 19 -1.66 -4.93 -4.51
C GLY A 19 -2.74 -5.83 -5.13
N GLN A 20 -2.57 -6.33 -6.35
CA GLN A 20 -3.54 -7.25 -6.97
C GLN A 20 -3.59 -8.65 -6.31
N HIS A 21 -2.60 -8.98 -5.48
CA HIS A 21 -2.38 -10.32 -4.93
C HIS A 21 -2.09 -10.26 -3.42
N VAL A 22 -2.65 -9.26 -2.73
CA VAL A 22 -2.47 -9.05 -1.29
C VAL A 22 -3.00 -10.21 -0.48
N ASP A 23 -4.15 -10.76 -0.85
CA ASP A 23 -4.77 -11.85 -0.10
C ASP A 23 -3.91 -13.11 -0.15
N GLN A 24 -3.35 -13.44 -1.32
CA GLN A 24 -2.38 -14.52 -1.45
C GLN A 24 -1.07 -14.24 -0.72
N VAL A 25 -0.55 -13.02 -0.81
CA VAL A 25 0.67 -12.62 -0.11
C VAL A 25 0.50 -12.63 1.41
N LEU A 26 -0.71 -12.39 1.92
CA LEU A 26 -1.03 -12.39 3.35
C LEU A 26 -1.76 -13.67 3.80
N ALA A 27 -1.86 -14.68 2.94
CA ALA A 27 -2.49 -15.96 3.27
C ALA A 27 -1.78 -16.60 4.48
N GLY A 28 -2.57 -17.07 5.45
CA GLY A 28 -2.06 -17.65 6.71
C GLY A 28 -1.60 -16.66 7.78
N ILE A 29 -1.55 -15.34 7.50
CA ILE A 29 -1.25 -14.34 8.54
C ILE A 29 -2.57 -13.97 9.24
N PRO A 30 -2.67 -14.14 10.57
CA PRO A 30 -3.83 -13.70 11.33
C PRO A 30 -3.95 -12.16 11.29
N LYS A 31 -5.17 -11.63 11.35
CA LYS A 31 -5.41 -10.18 11.24
C LYS A 31 -4.62 -9.35 12.26
N ALA A 32 -4.33 -9.91 13.44
CA ALA A 32 -3.53 -9.26 14.48
C ALA A 32 -2.10 -8.93 14.03
N ASP A 33 -1.51 -9.80 13.20
CA ASP A 33 -0.14 -9.70 12.71
C ASP A 33 -0.03 -9.03 11.32
N ARG A 34 -1.17 -8.63 10.74
CA ARG A 34 -1.20 -7.84 9.50
C ARG A 34 -0.96 -6.37 9.81
N CYS A 35 -0.13 -5.74 8.98
CA CYS A 35 0.07 -4.30 9.04
C CYS A 35 -1.23 -3.58 8.67
N SER A 36 -1.66 -2.67 9.54
CA SER A 36 -2.81 -1.80 9.33
C SER A 36 -2.41 -0.34 9.12
N CYS A 37 -1.11 -0.08 8.93
CA CYS A 37 -0.64 1.26 8.63
C CYS A 37 -1.22 1.72 7.28
N PRO A 38 -1.66 2.99 7.15
CA PRO A 38 -2.02 3.51 5.86
C PRO A 38 -0.80 3.37 4.95
N ALA A 39 -0.97 2.66 3.83
CA ALA A 39 0.02 2.75 2.76
C ALA A 39 0.14 4.24 2.48
N SER A 40 1.35 4.80 2.57
CA SER A 40 1.61 6.15 2.10
C SER A 40 1.43 6.13 0.58
N THR A 41 0.18 6.07 0.13
CA THR A 41 -0.25 6.50 -1.17
C THR A 41 0.33 7.89 -1.25
N ARG A 42 1.39 8.04 -2.05
CA ARG A 42 1.69 9.32 -2.65
C ARG A 42 0.42 9.65 -3.42
N THR A 43 -0.53 10.29 -2.73
CA THR A 43 -1.67 10.95 -3.32
C THR A 43 -1.06 12.10 -4.09
N GLY A 44 -0.48 11.78 -5.24
CA GLY A 44 -0.09 12.71 -6.28
C GLY A 44 -1.36 13.24 -6.94
N GLY A 45 -2.25 13.82 -6.13
CA GLY A 45 -3.26 14.73 -6.60
C GLY A 45 -2.61 16.10 -6.67
N SER A 46 -1.65 16.23 -7.59
CA SER A 46 -1.10 17.52 -7.98
C SER A 46 -2.27 18.44 -8.34
N TRP A 47 -2.61 19.34 -7.42
CA TRP A 47 -3.57 20.43 -7.59
C TRP A 47 -3.36 21.21 -8.89
N LEU A 48 -2.10 21.22 -9.37
CA LEU A 48 -1.66 21.75 -10.65
C LEU A 48 -2.24 21.05 -11.89
N SER A 49 -2.71 19.79 -11.84
CA SER A 49 -3.43 19.16 -12.96
C SER A 49 -4.84 19.72 -13.18
N ARG A 50 -5.38 20.51 -12.23
CA ARG A 50 -6.69 21.17 -12.37
C ARG A 50 -6.59 22.59 -12.94
N LEU A 51 -5.38 23.15 -13.00
CA LEU A 51 -5.12 24.51 -13.50
C LEU A 51 -4.78 24.56 -14.99
N LEU A 52 -4.34 23.46 -15.61
CA LEU A 52 -3.97 23.41 -17.03
C LEU A 52 -5.01 22.76 -17.96
N GLY A 53 -6.24 22.51 -17.48
CA GLY A 53 -7.25 21.70 -18.20
C GLY A 53 -8.46 22.45 -18.78
N ARG A 54 -8.49 23.78 -18.77
CA ARG A 54 -9.55 24.58 -19.41
C ARG A 54 -8.96 25.46 -20.52
N GLY A 55 -8.75 24.84 -21.67
CA GLY A 55 -8.81 25.50 -22.98
C GLY A 55 -10.22 25.40 -23.52
#